data_AF-A0A6C0F464-F1
#
_entry.id   AF-A0A6C0F464-F1
#
_cell.length_a   1.000
_cell.length_b   1.000
_cell.length_c   1.000
_cell.angle_alpha   90.00
_cell.angle_beta   90.00
_cell.angle_gamma   90.00
#
_symmetry.space_group_name_H-M   'P 1'
#
loop_
_entity.id
_entity.type
_entity.pdbx_description
1 polymer ?
#
loop_
_entity_poly.entity_id
_entity_poly.type
_entity_poly.pdbx_seq_one_letter_code
_entity_poly.pdbx_strand_id
1 'polypeptide(L)'
;MHNKTIRKNSNVKKVGKNNVSKKKRTYSKIDYNSGDGMLTSVWGPSMWHYLHTMSFNYPVNPTIEDKKHYRNFITSLRYVLPCKYCRMNLKTNLKQLPLTMANMKNRETFSKYVYNLHELVNKMLHKKSNLSYCDVRERYEHFRSRCTEENPTIFNFKKLEKNKTQKNKKEKGCTEPLYGKKSKCIIRIVPQEEKGSTFQMDKKCVKTRDIKKVQDL
;
A
#
# COMPACT_ATOMS: atom_id res chain seq x y z
N MET A 1 -18.76 -60.11 65.39
CA MET A 1 -17.45 -59.42 65.42
C MET A 1 -17.57 -58.11 64.65
N HIS A 2 -17.04 -57.04 65.25
CA HIS A 2 -17.14 -55.64 64.83
C HIS A 2 -16.38 -55.36 63.53
N ASN A 3 -16.90 -54.42 62.72
CA ASN A 3 -16.15 -53.30 62.10
C ASN A 3 -17.10 -52.46 61.22
N LYS A 4 -17.65 -51.33 61.70
CA LYS A 4 -17.10 -49.94 61.68
C LYS A 4 -16.60 -49.43 60.31
N THR A 5 -17.42 -48.53 59.75
CA THR A 5 -17.09 -47.27 59.03
C THR A 5 -16.33 -47.40 57.70
N ILE A 6 -16.73 -46.71 56.61
CA ILE A 6 -16.26 -45.36 56.26
C ILE A 6 -17.26 -44.71 55.27
N ARG A 7 -17.85 -43.57 55.67
CA ARG A 7 -18.49 -42.60 54.75
C ARG A 7 -17.40 -41.92 53.94
N LYS A 8 -17.37 -42.09 52.61
CA LYS A 8 -16.58 -41.23 51.71
C LYS A 8 -17.45 -40.08 51.22
N ASN A 9 -17.23 -38.93 51.83
CA ASN A 9 -17.77 -37.63 51.43
C ASN A 9 -16.91 -37.09 50.28
N SER A 10 -17.36 -37.20 49.03
CA SER A 10 -16.68 -36.58 47.89
C SER A 10 -17.41 -35.29 47.49
N ASN A 11 -17.00 -34.20 48.14
CA ASN A 11 -17.31 -32.84 47.70
C ASN A 11 -16.61 -32.56 46.35
N VAL A 12 -17.28 -32.90 45.25
CA VAL A 12 -16.87 -32.46 43.90
C VAL A 12 -17.22 -30.99 43.78
N LYS A 13 -16.23 -30.12 44.01
CA LYS A 13 -16.30 -28.69 43.71
C LYS A 13 -16.69 -28.53 42.23
N LYS A 14 -17.91 -28.05 41.95
CA LYS A 14 -18.31 -27.59 40.62
C LYS A 14 -17.40 -26.43 40.23
N VAL A 15 -16.40 -26.72 39.39
CA VAL A 15 -15.61 -25.69 38.71
C VAL A 15 -16.60 -24.88 37.87
N GLY A 16 -16.82 -23.62 38.28
CA GLY A 16 -17.63 -22.68 37.53
C GLY A 16 -17.11 -22.61 36.11
N LYS A 17 -17.95 -23.00 35.14
CA LYS A 17 -17.69 -22.74 33.73
C LYS A 17 -17.64 -21.23 33.58
N ASN A 18 -16.44 -20.66 33.52
CA ASN A 18 -16.23 -19.29 33.10
C ASN A 18 -16.88 -19.13 31.73
N ASN A 19 -18.04 -18.46 31.71
CA ASN A 19 -18.76 -18.11 30.50
C ASN A 19 -17.93 -17.05 29.75
N VAL A 20 -16.94 -17.51 28.99
CA VAL A 20 -16.29 -16.69 27.98
C VAL A 20 -17.36 -16.43 26.92
N SER A 21 -17.99 -15.25 26.96
CA SER A 21 -18.94 -14.84 25.94
C SER A 21 -18.26 -14.93 24.58
N LYS A 22 -18.59 -15.94 23.77
CA LYS A 22 -18.05 -16.08 22.43
C LYS A 22 -18.46 -14.84 21.64
N LYS A 23 -17.50 -13.99 21.27
CA LYS A 23 -17.76 -12.84 20.41
C LYS A 23 -18.45 -13.34 19.14
N LYS A 24 -19.70 -12.93 18.93
CA LYS A 24 -20.49 -13.30 17.74
C LYS A 24 -19.77 -12.72 16.51
N ARG A 25 -19.30 -13.58 15.62
CA ARG A 25 -18.68 -13.19 14.35
C ARG A 25 -19.72 -13.28 13.25
N THR A 26 -19.67 -12.33 12.30
CA THR A 26 -20.58 -12.31 11.15
C THR A 26 -20.31 -13.46 10.18
N TYR A 27 -19.04 -13.82 9.98
CA TYR A 27 -18.62 -14.84 9.02
C TYR A 27 -18.26 -16.17 9.70
N SER A 28 -18.58 -17.26 9.01
CA SER A 28 -18.29 -18.63 9.40
C SER A 28 -16.88 -19.07 8.95
N LYS A 29 -16.45 -20.25 9.41
CA LYS A 29 -15.19 -20.88 8.95
C LYS A 29 -15.27 -21.31 7.48
N ILE A 30 -16.46 -21.64 6.98
CA ILE A 30 -16.68 -21.99 5.57
C ILE A 30 -16.45 -20.76 4.69
N ASP A 31 -16.98 -19.60 5.09
CA ASP A 31 -16.77 -18.33 4.37
C ASP A 31 -15.28 -17.96 4.29
N TYR A 32 -14.54 -18.12 5.40
CA TYR A 32 -13.10 -17.86 5.44
C TYR A 32 -12.29 -18.79 4.52
N ASN A 33 -12.69 -20.06 4.42
CA ASN A 33 -12.01 -21.04 3.59
C ASN A 33 -12.49 -21.04 2.13
N SER A 34 -13.39 -20.12 1.76
CA SER A 34 -13.85 -19.98 0.37
C SER A 34 -12.69 -19.58 -0.54
N GLY A 35 -12.77 -19.99 -1.81
CA GLY A 35 -11.83 -19.58 -2.86
C GLY A 35 -12.16 -18.24 -3.50
N ASP A 36 -13.07 -17.47 -2.89
CA ASP A 36 -13.64 -16.27 -3.47
C ASP A 36 -12.62 -15.12 -3.51
N GLY A 37 -12.72 -14.31 -4.56
CA GLY A 37 -11.90 -13.11 -4.69
C GLY A 37 -12.43 -11.96 -3.82
N MET A 38 -11.57 -11.00 -3.53
CA MET A 38 -11.98 -9.76 -2.88
C MET A 38 -12.57 -8.77 -3.88
N LEU A 39 -13.59 -8.02 -3.45
CA LEU A 39 -14.24 -6.97 -4.26
C LEU A 39 -13.22 -6.00 -4.85
N THR A 40 -13.16 -5.91 -6.18
CA THR A 40 -12.15 -5.13 -6.91
C THR A 40 -12.27 -3.63 -6.67
N SER A 41 -13.47 -3.14 -6.34
CA SER A 41 -13.74 -1.75 -5.95
C SER A 41 -13.08 -1.36 -4.63
N VAL A 42 -12.85 -2.33 -3.72
CA VAL A 42 -12.27 -2.09 -2.39
C VAL A 42 -10.74 -2.01 -2.43
N TRP A 43 -10.09 -2.97 -3.10
CA TRP A 43 -8.62 -3.06 -3.09
C TRP A 43 -7.96 -2.48 -4.35
N GLY A 44 -8.67 -2.44 -5.48
CA GLY A 44 -8.13 -2.03 -6.79
C GLY A 44 -7.56 -0.61 -6.79
N PRO A 45 -8.31 0.41 -6.32
CA PRO A 45 -7.79 1.77 -6.23
C PRO A 45 -6.53 1.89 -5.36
N SER A 46 -6.49 1.19 -4.22
CA SER A 46 -5.34 1.17 -3.32
C SER A 46 -4.11 0.54 -3.98
N MET A 47 -4.29 -0.56 -4.73
CA MET A 47 -3.20 -1.18 -5.49
C MET A 47 -2.68 -0.24 -6.57
N TRP A 48 -3.55 0.39 -7.36
CA TRP A 48 -3.12 1.37 -8.35
C TRP A 48 -2.41 2.57 -7.73
N HIS A 49 -2.89 3.05 -6.58
CA HIS A 49 -2.24 4.12 -5.84
C HIS A 49 -0.81 3.74 -5.45
N TYR A 50 -0.60 2.52 -4.93
CA TYR A 50 0.73 2.01 -4.64
C TYR A 50 1.60 1.87 -5.90
N LEU A 51 1.07 1.29 -6.99
CA LEU A 51 1.83 1.09 -8.23
C LEU A 51 2.32 2.41 -8.82
N HIS A 52 1.45 3.41 -8.87
CA HIS A 52 1.83 4.76 -9.31
C HIS A 52 2.89 5.34 -8.38
N THR A 53 2.67 5.34 -7.05
CA THR A 53 3.64 5.83 -6.05
C THR A 53 5.01 5.16 -6.21
N MET A 54 5.05 3.83 -6.30
CA MET A 54 6.26 3.04 -6.51
C MET A 54 6.96 3.44 -7.80
N SER A 55 6.21 3.61 -8.89
CA SER A 55 6.79 3.96 -10.19
C SER A 55 7.34 5.39 -10.28
N PHE A 56 6.68 6.36 -9.64
CA PHE A 56 7.21 7.72 -9.51
C PHE A 56 8.35 7.82 -8.49
N ASN A 57 8.52 6.82 -7.63
CA ASN A 57 9.68 6.72 -6.74
C ASN A 57 10.85 5.91 -7.33
N TYR A 58 10.65 5.21 -8.45
CA TYR A 58 11.71 4.46 -9.12
C TYR A 58 12.96 5.34 -9.39
N PRO A 59 14.20 4.83 -9.27
CA PRO A 59 15.38 5.67 -9.44
C PRO A 59 15.46 6.33 -10.83
N VAL A 60 16.04 7.53 -10.89
CA VAL A 60 16.36 8.19 -12.18
C VAL A 60 17.44 7.41 -12.91
N ASN A 61 18.44 6.92 -12.17
CA ASN A 61 19.54 6.09 -12.66
C ASN A 61 19.51 4.73 -11.93
N PRO A 62 18.64 3.79 -12.34
CA PRO A 62 18.47 2.51 -11.66
C PRO A 62 19.62 1.55 -11.94
N THR A 63 20.02 0.80 -10.91
CA THR A 63 20.94 -0.35 -11.03
C THR A 63 20.30 -1.51 -11.80
N ILE A 64 21.09 -2.54 -12.12
CA ILE A 64 20.57 -3.76 -12.77
C ILE A 64 19.60 -4.49 -11.81
N GLU A 65 19.95 -4.51 -10.53
CA GLU A 65 19.15 -5.09 -9.45
C GLU A 65 17.82 -4.34 -9.29
N ASP A 66 17.83 -3.01 -9.28
CA ASP A 66 16.60 -2.20 -9.25
C ASP A 66 15.65 -2.59 -10.39
N LYS A 67 16.17 -2.63 -11.62
CA LYS A 67 15.40 -3.02 -12.81
C LYS A 67 14.78 -4.40 -12.62
N LYS A 68 15.54 -5.37 -12.11
CA LYS A 68 15.08 -6.74 -11.86
C LYS A 68 13.99 -6.78 -10.79
N HIS A 69 14.18 -6.13 -9.66
CA HIS A 69 13.23 -6.14 -8.54
C HIS A 69 11.88 -5.53 -8.92
N TYR A 70 11.89 -4.35 -9.54
CA TYR A 70 10.66 -3.66 -9.93
C TYR A 70 9.92 -4.38 -11.06
N ARG A 71 10.66 -4.91 -12.05
CA ARG A 71 10.07 -5.73 -13.11
C ARG A 71 9.43 -6.99 -12.54
N ASN A 72 10.16 -7.70 -11.67
CA ASN A 72 9.65 -8.90 -11.03
C ASN A 72 8.38 -8.61 -10.23
N PHE A 73 8.36 -7.51 -9.45
CA PHE A 73 7.18 -7.08 -8.72
C PHE A 73 5.94 -6.95 -9.62
N ILE A 74 6.04 -6.17 -10.71
CA ILE A 74 4.92 -6.00 -11.66
C ILE A 74 4.51 -7.34 -12.27
N THR A 75 5.47 -8.16 -12.70
CA THR A 75 5.15 -9.44 -13.33
C THR A 75 4.52 -10.42 -12.36
N SER A 76 4.88 -10.39 -11.08
CA SER A 76 4.37 -11.29 -10.05
C SER A 76 2.91 -11.03 -9.69
N LEU A 77 2.39 -9.82 -9.96
CA LEU A 77 0.97 -9.50 -9.76
C LEU A 77 0.04 -10.49 -10.47
N ARG A 78 0.47 -11.08 -11.60
CA ARG A 78 -0.31 -12.11 -12.32
C ARG A 78 -0.62 -13.35 -11.47
N TYR A 79 0.08 -13.54 -10.35
CA TYR A 79 -0.11 -14.68 -9.45
C TYR A 79 -0.85 -14.32 -8.16
N VAL A 80 -0.76 -13.07 -7.70
CA VAL A 80 -1.16 -12.71 -6.33
C VAL A 80 -2.34 -11.74 -6.23
N LEU A 81 -2.82 -11.15 -7.34
CA LEU A 81 -4.00 -10.28 -7.26
C LEU A 81 -5.19 -11.07 -6.67
N PRO A 82 -5.98 -10.51 -5.74
CA PRO A 82 -7.05 -11.21 -5.04
C PRO A 82 -8.33 -11.33 -5.88
N CYS A 83 -8.17 -11.66 -7.16
CA CYS A 83 -9.23 -11.79 -8.16
C CYS A 83 -8.72 -12.68 -9.30
N LYS A 84 -9.34 -13.86 -9.48
CA LYS A 84 -8.94 -14.86 -10.49
C LYS A 84 -8.88 -14.27 -11.91
N TYR A 85 -9.95 -13.60 -12.33
CA TYR A 85 -10.02 -13.00 -13.66
C TYR A 85 -9.02 -11.85 -13.84
N CYS A 86 -8.76 -11.08 -12.79
CA CYS A 86 -7.78 -10.00 -12.84
C CYS A 86 -6.35 -10.54 -13.06
N ARG A 87 -6.00 -11.67 -12.44
CA ARG A 87 -4.73 -12.38 -12.67
C ARG A 87 -4.60 -12.87 -14.11
N MET A 88 -5.65 -13.49 -14.65
CA MET A 88 -5.70 -13.96 -16.03
C MET A 88 -5.59 -12.80 -17.04
N ASN A 89 -6.37 -11.74 -16.83
CA ASN A 89 -6.37 -10.55 -17.68
C ASN A 89 -5.01 -9.85 -17.63
N LEU A 90 -4.37 -9.73 -16.46
CA LEU A 90 -3.03 -9.14 -16.39
C LEU A 90 -2.00 -9.93 -17.19
N LYS A 91 -2.09 -11.28 -17.23
CA LYS A 91 -1.22 -12.09 -18.10
C LYS A 91 -1.39 -11.71 -19.58
N THR A 92 -2.62 -11.46 -20.02
CA THR A 92 -2.92 -11.01 -21.40
C THR A 92 -2.47 -9.57 -21.62
N ASN A 93 -2.70 -8.67 -20.67
CA ASN A 93 -2.29 -7.27 -20.75
C ASN A 93 -0.77 -7.14 -20.86
N LEU A 94 -0.01 -7.96 -20.12
CA LEU A 94 1.45 -8.01 -20.22
C LEU A 94 1.96 -8.62 -21.54
N LYS A 95 1.11 -9.29 -22.33
CA LYS A 95 1.43 -9.69 -23.70
C LYS A 95 1.16 -8.57 -24.69
N GLN A 96 0.04 -7.84 -24.52
CA GLN A 96 -0.33 -6.70 -25.36
C GLN A 96 0.58 -5.48 -25.11
N LEU A 97 1.00 -5.28 -23.86
CA LEU A 97 1.91 -4.23 -23.42
C LEU A 97 3.09 -4.85 -22.67
N PRO A 98 4.07 -5.45 -23.38
CA PRO A 98 5.21 -6.12 -22.76
C PRO A 98 6.05 -5.18 -21.88
N LEU A 99 6.37 -5.63 -20.67
CA LEU A 99 7.31 -4.93 -19.78
C LEU A 99 8.76 -5.28 -20.19
N THR A 100 9.35 -4.44 -21.02
CA THR A 100 10.70 -4.60 -21.57
C THR A 100 11.74 -3.84 -20.75
N MET A 101 13.03 -4.14 -20.97
CA MET A 101 14.12 -3.40 -20.33
C MET A 101 14.19 -1.93 -20.75
N ALA A 102 13.65 -1.56 -21.91
CA ALA A 102 13.52 -0.17 -22.33
C ALA A 102 12.58 0.62 -21.40
N ASN A 103 11.51 -0.03 -20.90
CA ASN A 103 10.63 0.58 -19.91
C ASN A 103 11.31 0.73 -18.55
N MET A 104 12.34 -0.06 -18.25
CA MET A 104 13.08 -0.02 -16.99
C MET A 104 14.27 0.95 -17.01
N LYS A 105 14.45 1.73 -18.09
CA LYS A 105 15.59 2.64 -18.28
C LYS A 105 15.74 3.63 -17.13
N ASN A 106 14.66 4.30 -16.75
CA ASN A 106 14.63 5.30 -15.68
C ASN A 106 13.20 5.48 -15.13
N ARG A 107 13.05 6.39 -14.16
CA ARG A 107 11.76 6.78 -13.56
C ARG A 107 10.68 7.11 -14.60
N GLU A 108 11.02 7.90 -15.61
CA GLU A 108 10.05 8.35 -16.62
C GLU A 108 9.51 7.16 -17.41
N THR A 109 10.40 6.33 -17.97
CA THR A 109 10.00 5.19 -18.79
C THR A 109 9.17 4.17 -18.01
N PHE A 110 9.50 3.97 -16.73
CA PHE A 110 8.80 3.00 -15.88
C PHE A 110 7.45 3.52 -15.40
N SER A 111 7.38 4.77 -14.91
CA SER A 111 6.12 5.40 -14.51
C SER A 111 5.17 5.56 -15.70
N LYS A 112 5.68 5.88 -16.89
CA LYS A 112 4.89 5.92 -18.12
C LYS A 112 4.32 4.54 -18.48
N TYR A 113 5.10 3.47 -18.29
CA TYR A 113 4.61 2.10 -18.48
C TYR A 113 3.45 1.78 -17.53
N VAL A 114 3.58 2.10 -16.24
CA VAL A 114 2.52 1.85 -15.25
C VAL A 114 1.25 2.66 -15.57
N TYR A 115 1.40 3.91 -16.01
CA TYR A 115 0.31 4.72 -16.54
C TYR A 115 -0.38 4.06 -17.76
N ASN A 116 0.39 3.65 -18.77
CA ASN A 116 -0.16 3.00 -19.96
C ASN A 116 -0.88 1.68 -19.63
N LEU A 117 -0.34 0.91 -18.69
CA LEU A 117 -0.98 -0.32 -18.21
C LEU A 117 -2.31 -0.02 -17.50
N HIS A 118 -2.38 1.04 -16.68
CA HIS A 118 -3.61 1.45 -16.02
C HIS A 118 -4.66 1.89 -17.04
N GLU A 119 -4.27 2.68 -18.04
CA GLU A 119 -5.18 3.12 -19.11
C GLU A 119 -5.65 1.97 -20.01
N LEU A 120 -4.80 0.97 -20.26
CA LEU A 120 -5.21 -0.26 -20.94
C LEU A 120 -6.33 -0.98 -20.17
N VAL A 121 -6.16 -1.14 -18.85
CA VAL A 121 -7.19 -1.76 -17.99
C VAL A 121 -8.46 -0.90 -17.96
N ASN A 122 -8.34 0.42 -17.87
CA ASN A 122 -9.48 1.33 -17.91
C ASN A 122 -10.27 1.17 -19.21
N LYS A 123 -9.58 1.13 -20.36
CA LYS A 123 -10.20 0.90 -21.67
C LYS A 123 -10.97 -0.43 -21.71
N MET A 124 -10.38 -1.51 -21.20
CA MET A 124 -11.04 -2.83 -21.14
C MET A 124 -12.28 -2.86 -20.24
N LEU A 125 -12.31 -2.01 -19.22
CA LEU A 125 -13.45 -1.89 -18.30
C LEU A 125 -14.42 -0.77 -18.70
N HIS A 126 -14.26 -0.19 -19.90
CA HIS A 126 -15.04 0.95 -20.39
C HIS A 126 -15.03 2.16 -19.44
N LYS A 127 -13.90 2.37 -18.73
CA LYS A 127 -13.65 3.51 -17.86
C LYS A 127 -12.77 4.54 -18.56
N LYS A 128 -12.94 5.80 -18.19
CA LYS A 128 -12.09 6.91 -18.64
C LYS A 128 -11.47 7.61 -17.43
N SER A 129 -10.15 7.76 -17.43
CA SER A 129 -9.44 8.53 -16.39
C SER A 129 -9.58 10.03 -16.60
N ASN A 130 -9.60 10.46 -17.87
CA ASN A 130 -9.52 11.86 -18.33
C ASN A 130 -8.28 12.59 -17.80
N LEU A 131 -7.17 11.86 -17.57
CA LEU A 131 -5.92 12.42 -17.08
C LEU A 131 -4.79 12.08 -18.04
N SER A 132 -3.99 13.07 -18.38
CA SER A 132 -2.72 12.84 -19.08
C SER A 132 -1.68 12.24 -18.12
N TYR A 133 -0.61 11.68 -18.68
CA TYR A 133 0.54 11.27 -17.88
C TYR A 133 1.12 12.43 -17.04
N CYS A 134 1.10 13.66 -17.58
CA CYS A 134 1.59 14.84 -16.88
C CYS A 134 0.73 15.16 -15.64
N ASP A 135 -0.59 15.03 -15.76
CA ASP A 135 -1.52 15.24 -14.63
C ASP A 135 -1.30 14.19 -13.53
N VAL A 136 -1.08 12.94 -13.93
CA VAL A 136 -0.79 11.85 -12.99
C VAL A 136 0.57 12.08 -12.34
N ARG A 137 1.60 12.46 -13.10
CA ARG A 137 2.92 12.81 -12.56
C ARG A 137 2.81 13.91 -11.51
N GLU A 138 2.18 15.03 -11.85
CA GLU A 138 2.02 16.17 -10.94
C GLU A 138 1.32 15.75 -9.64
N ARG A 139 0.22 15.00 -9.76
CA ARG A 139 -0.54 14.45 -8.63
C ARG A 139 0.34 13.69 -7.64
N TYR A 140 1.22 12.81 -8.12
CA TYR A 140 2.08 12.01 -7.24
C TYR A 140 3.33 12.78 -6.77
N GLU A 141 3.80 13.77 -7.53
CA GLU A 141 4.91 14.64 -7.11
C GLU A 141 4.58 15.47 -5.87
N HIS A 142 3.31 15.82 -5.63
CA HIS A 142 2.90 16.45 -4.38
C HIS A 142 3.20 15.59 -3.13
N PHE A 143 3.27 14.26 -3.28
CA PHE A 143 3.55 13.33 -2.19
C PHE A 143 5.04 13.04 -1.98
N ARG A 144 5.93 13.53 -2.86
CA ARG A 144 7.37 13.32 -2.70
C ARG A 144 7.84 13.93 -1.39
N SER A 145 8.44 13.10 -0.53
CA SER A 145 9.20 13.57 0.62
C SER A 145 10.43 14.32 0.10
N ARG A 146 10.70 15.50 0.65
CA ARG A 146 11.92 16.22 0.35
C ARG A 146 12.53 16.58 1.68
N CYS A 147 13.75 16.12 1.91
CA CYS A 147 14.50 16.50 3.09
C CYS A 147 14.84 17.99 2.93
N THR A 148 14.41 18.83 3.87
CA THR A 148 14.98 20.16 4.04
C THR A 148 16.36 19.94 4.65
N GLU A 149 17.42 20.14 3.86
CA GLU A 149 18.77 20.12 4.41
C GLU A 149 18.99 21.40 5.22
N GLU A 150 18.95 21.25 6.54
CA GLU A 150 20.07 21.72 7.34
C GLU A 150 20.72 20.45 7.90
N ASN A 151 21.68 19.91 7.14
CA ASN A 151 22.54 18.78 7.51
C ASN A 151 21.82 17.56 8.12
N PRO A 152 21.24 16.65 7.31
CA PRO A 152 20.85 15.35 7.85
C PRO A 152 22.12 14.67 8.34
N THR A 153 22.28 14.51 9.65
CA THR A 153 23.30 13.62 10.20
C THR A 153 23.05 12.26 9.56
N ILE A 154 23.89 11.88 8.60
CA ILE A 154 23.88 10.56 7.99
C ILE A 154 23.77 9.59 9.16
N PHE A 155 22.68 8.82 9.21
CA PHE A 155 22.47 7.82 10.25
C PHE A 155 23.70 6.91 10.20
N ASN A 156 24.60 7.10 11.16
CA ASN A 156 25.87 6.41 11.19
C ASN A 156 25.57 4.98 11.65
N PHE A 157 25.30 4.08 10.70
CA PHE A 157 24.87 2.70 10.96
C PHE A 157 25.83 1.95 11.89
N LYS A 158 27.12 2.34 11.92
CA LYS A 158 28.13 1.81 12.86
C LYS A 158 27.80 2.05 14.36
N LYS A 159 26.87 2.97 14.68
CA LYS A 159 26.45 3.26 16.07
C LYS A 159 25.24 2.42 16.53
N LEU A 160 24.55 1.72 15.62
CA LEU A 160 23.41 0.85 15.95
C LEU A 160 23.85 -0.50 16.55
N GLU A 161 25.01 -1.02 16.17
CA GLU A 161 25.49 -2.31 16.70
C GLU A 161 26.01 -2.23 18.15
N LYS A 162 26.47 -1.05 18.59
CA LYS A 162 27.05 -0.88 19.94
C LYS A 162 26.03 -0.55 21.05
N ASN A 163 24.78 -0.22 20.71
CA ASN A 163 23.77 0.18 21.69
C ASN A 163 22.61 -0.83 21.75
N LYS A 164 22.86 -2.01 22.34
CA LYS A 164 21.81 -2.98 22.69
C LYS A 164 20.85 -2.50 23.81
N THR A 165 21.00 -1.26 24.30
CA THR A 165 20.18 -0.66 25.37
C THR A 165 19.54 0.66 24.94
N GLN A 166 18.70 0.63 23.90
CA GLN A 166 17.80 1.74 23.59
C GLN A 166 16.38 1.24 23.29
N LYS A 167 15.73 0.67 24.31
CA LYS A 167 14.27 0.56 24.34
C LYS A 167 13.70 1.99 24.28
N ASN A 168 12.87 2.29 23.28
CA ASN A 168 12.01 3.48 23.14
C ASN A 168 12.51 4.66 22.28
N LYS A 169 13.34 4.46 21.24
CA LYS A 169 13.38 5.46 20.14
C LYS A 169 12.34 5.12 19.07
N LYS A 170 11.33 5.98 18.94
CA LYS A 170 10.39 5.92 17.81
C LYS A 170 11.15 6.21 16.52
N GLU A 171 10.98 5.35 15.52
CA GLU A 171 11.53 5.58 14.18
C GLU A 171 10.98 6.89 13.62
N LYS A 172 11.87 7.78 13.17
CA LYS A 172 11.47 9.01 12.46
C LYS A 172 11.06 8.59 11.04
N GLY A 173 9.76 8.37 10.82
CA GLY A 173 9.24 8.11 9.48
C GLY A 173 9.45 9.32 8.55
N CYS A 174 9.62 9.06 7.24
CA CYS A 174 9.83 10.07 6.20
C CYS A 174 8.56 10.92 5.93
N THR A 175 8.15 11.73 6.91
CA THR A 175 6.87 12.48 6.91
C THR A 175 7.04 14.00 6.81
N GLU A 176 8.26 14.49 6.61
CA GLU A 176 8.58 15.91 6.59
C GLU A 176 8.37 16.51 5.19
N PRO A 177 7.50 17.53 5.02
CA PRO A 177 7.28 18.21 3.76
C PRO A 177 8.28 19.36 3.56
N LEU A 178 8.68 19.62 2.31
CA LEU A 178 9.52 20.79 1.94
C LEU A 178 8.87 22.13 2.32
N TYR A 179 7.56 22.24 2.05
CA TYR A 179 6.69 23.37 2.31
C TYR A 179 5.26 22.86 2.46
N GLY A 180 4.44 23.50 3.29
CA GLY A 180 3.02 23.20 3.46
C GLY A 180 2.69 22.17 4.55
N LYS A 181 1.40 21.76 4.62
CA LYS A 181 0.89 20.85 5.66
C LYS A 181 1.32 19.40 5.38
N LYS A 182 1.54 18.62 6.45
CA LYS A 182 1.78 17.17 6.35
C LYS A 182 0.56 16.48 5.74
N SER A 183 0.76 15.81 4.61
CA SER A 183 -0.26 14.97 3.97
C SER A 183 -0.30 13.60 4.62
N LYS A 184 -1.51 13.06 4.84
CA LYS A 184 -1.74 11.66 5.23
C LYS A 184 -2.74 11.01 4.29
N CYS A 185 -2.56 9.72 4.00
CA CYS A 185 -3.53 8.95 3.22
C CYS A 185 -4.64 8.42 4.16
N ILE A 186 -5.90 8.57 3.75
CA ILE A 186 -7.06 8.03 4.44
C ILE A 186 -7.74 7.04 3.50
N ILE A 187 -7.83 5.78 3.92
CA ILE A 187 -8.58 4.74 3.18
C ILE A 187 -10.03 4.78 3.65
N ARG A 188 -10.95 5.14 2.75
CA ARG A 188 -12.38 5.25 3.04
C ARG A 188 -13.15 4.24 2.17
N ILE A 189 -13.95 3.39 2.80
CA ILE A 189 -14.87 2.46 2.10
C ILE A 189 -16.27 3.04 2.18
N VAL A 190 -16.93 3.16 1.03
CA VAL A 190 -18.27 3.76 0.88
C VAL A 190 -19.17 2.83 0.07
N PRO A 191 -20.51 2.94 0.20
CA PRO A 191 -21.45 2.25 -0.69
C PRO A 191 -21.17 2.57 -2.16
N GLN A 192 -21.49 1.63 -3.05
CA GLN A 192 -21.18 1.77 -4.48
C GLN A 192 -21.95 2.91 -5.15
N GLU A 193 -23.07 3.32 -4.56
CA GLU A 193 -23.95 4.39 -5.01
C GLU A 193 -23.38 5.79 -4.69
N GLU A 194 -22.43 5.90 -3.76
CA GLU A 194 -21.80 7.18 -3.42
C GLU A 194 -20.98 7.68 -4.61
N LYS A 195 -21.42 8.81 -5.19
CA LYS A 195 -20.73 9.43 -6.32
C LYS A 195 -19.43 10.08 -5.85
N GLY A 196 -18.32 9.74 -6.48
CA GLY A 196 -17.03 10.38 -6.21
C GLY A 196 -15.87 9.71 -6.94
N SER A 197 -14.75 10.43 -7.05
CA SER A 197 -13.49 9.83 -7.51
C SER A 197 -12.89 8.97 -6.41
N THR A 198 -12.25 7.86 -6.81
CA THR A 198 -11.56 6.95 -5.88
C THR A 198 -10.33 7.59 -5.24
N PHE A 199 -9.70 8.54 -5.94
CA PHE A 199 -8.62 9.34 -5.42
C PHE A 199 -9.13 10.76 -5.13
N GLN A 200 -8.94 11.20 -3.90
CA GLN A 200 -9.34 12.52 -3.43
C GLN A 200 -8.15 13.14 -2.69
N MET A 201 -7.75 14.34 -3.10
CA MET A 201 -6.66 15.08 -2.47
C MET A 201 -7.20 16.45 -2.05
N ASP A 202 -7.06 16.78 -0.77
CA ASP A 202 -7.43 18.09 -0.24
C ASP A 202 -6.58 19.17 -0.95
N LYS A 203 -7.20 20.30 -1.32
CA LYS A 203 -6.51 21.45 -1.92
C LYS A 203 -5.35 21.94 -1.06
N LYS A 204 -5.42 21.78 0.28
CA LYS A 204 -4.36 22.12 1.23
C LYS A 204 -3.11 21.22 1.11
N CYS A 205 -3.24 20.07 0.47
CA CYS A 205 -2.15 19.13 0.20
C CYS A 205 -1.49 19.37 -1.17
N VAL A 206 -2.10 20.20 -2.03
CA VAL A 206 -1.50 20.66 -3.29
C VAL A 206 -0.39 21.65 -2.93
N LYS A 207 0.83 21.34 -3.36
CA LYS A 207 2.00 22.20 -3.13
C LYS A 207 2.15 23.16 -4.30
N THR A 208 2.22 24.46 -4.04
CA THR A 208 2.54 25.50 -5.04
C THR A 208 3.98 25.99 -4.83
N ARG A 209 4.65 26.40 -5.91
CA ARG A 209 5.88 27.20 -5.81
C ARG A 209 5.46 28.66 -5.89
N ASP A 210 5.77 29.46 -4.86
CA ASP A 210 5.68 30.91 -5.00
C ASP A 210 6.80 31.33 -5.96
N ILE A 211 6.42 31.67 -7.19
CA ILE A 211 7.33 32.30 -8.14
C ILE A 211 7.56 33.71 -7.62
N LYS A 212 8.54 33.90 -6.73
CA LYS A 212 9.11 35.24 -6.54
C LYS A 212 9.60 35.67 -7.91
N LYS A 213 9.00 36.74 -8.45
CA LYS A 213 9.44 37.40 -9.68
C LYS A 213 10.95 37.55 -9.61
N VAL A 214 11.66 36.85 -10.49
CA VAL A 214 13.04 37.21 -10.82
C VAL A 214 12.90 38.58 -11.48
N GLN A 215 13.18 39.64 -10.73
CA GLN A 215 13.47 40.94 -11.32
C GLN A 215 14.90 40.86 -11.82
N ASP A 216 15.03 40.98 -13.13
CA ASP A 216 16.30 41.13 -13.83
C ASP A 216 17.10 42.29 -13.23
N LEU A 217 18.37 42.02 -12.92
CA LEU A 217 19.48 42.97 -12.82
C LEU A 217 20.71 42.32 -13.45
#